data_AF-A0AAU3PRZ5-F1
#
_entry.id   AF-A0AAU3PRZ5-F1
#
_cell.length_a   1.000
_cell.length_b   1.000
_cell.length_c   1.000
_cell.angle_alpha   90.00
_cell.angle_beta   90.00
_cell.angle_gamma   90.00
#
_symmetry.space_group_name_H-M   'P 1'
#
loop_
_entity.id
_entity.type
_entity.pdbx_description
1 polymer ?
#
loop_
_entity_poly.entity_id
_entity_poly.type
_entity_poly.pdbx_seq_one_letter_code
_entity_poly.pdbx_strand_id
1 'polypeptide(L)'
;MAVPVALAAAVAGCSGDDTSTTAATSTVVSTSGAPQRTTEQAAEERGPGVRIAIGAARPVVVPAEAIMDIKAPAEWGDAAAGLRCTVTDSTGRNEDLRSSDVKKREIIAGGEWITLWTFSSQPATEVTVGCRDTGNRIPADEAHYIRVTPRGANPN
;
A
#
# COMPACT_ATOMS: atom_id res chain seq x y z
N MET A 1 1.13 -33.77 -48.51
CA MET A 1 0.53 -32.58 -49.15
C MET A 1 0.04 -31.69 -48.01
N ALA A 2 0.85 -30.71 -47.56
CA ALA A 2 0.88 -29.29 -47.95
C ALA A 2 -0.34 -28.51 -47.40
N VAL A 3 -0.30 -27.37 -46.68
CA VAL A 3 0.68 -26.46 -46.03
C VAL A 3 -0.16 -25.59 -45.04
N PRO A 4 0.34 -25.15 -43.87
CA PRO A 4 -0.35 -24.18 -43.00
C PRO A 4 -0.06 -22.72 -43.41
N VAL A 5 -1.05 -21.82 -43.35
CA VAL A 5 -0.85 -20.37 -43.59
C VAL A 5 -0.91 -19.61 -42.27
N ALA A 6 0.22 -19.01 -41.91
CA ALA A 6 0.38 -18.02 -40.86
C ALA A 6 0.27 -16.61 -41.45
N LEU A 7 -0.33 -15.68 -40.71
CA LEU A 7 -0.27 -14.24 -40.99
C LEU A 7 0.45 -13.55 -39.83
N ALA A 8 1.66 -13.05 -40.13
CA ALA A 8 2.45 -12.18 -39.28
C ALA A 8 2.09 -10.72 -39.56
N ALA A 9 1.89 -9.92 -38.50
CA ALA A 9 1.82 -8.47 -38.59
C ALA A 9 3.13 -7.89 -38.04
N ALA A 10 3.92 -7.29 -38.92
CA ALA A 10 5.06 -6.44 -38.57
C ALA A 10 4.58 -4.99 -38.51
N VAL A 11 4.85 -4.30 -37.41
CA VAL A 11 4.81 -2.83 -37.36
C VAL A 11 6.10 -2.31 -36.76
N ALA A 12 6.55 -1.22 -37.39
CA ALA A 12 7.93 -0.77 -37.48
C ALA A 12 8.50 -0.21 -36.18
N GLY A 13 9.80 -0.43 -36.01
CA GLY A 13 10.63 0.38 -35.13
C GLY A 13 10.84 1.76 -35.72
N CYS A 14 10.82 2.78 -34.86
CA CYS A 14 11.26 4.12 -35.18
C CYS A 14 12.44 4.46 -34.25
N SER A 15 13.65 4.34 -34.81
CA SER A 15 14.86 4.94 -34.28
C SER A 15 14.86 6.42 -34.64
N GLY A 16 14.92 7.30 -33.64
CA GLY A 16 15.26 8.70 -33.81
C GLY A 16 16.58 8.95 -33.10
N ASP A 17 17.67 9.02 -33.88
CA ASP A 17 18.99 9.50 -33.46
C ASP A 17 19.16 10.87 -34.12
N ASP A 18 19.14 11.94 -33.31
CA ASP A 18 19.56 13.27 -33.73
C ASP A 18 20.81 13.62 -32.93
N THR A 19 21.96 13.43 -33.57
CA THR A 19 23.26 13.88 -33.07
C THR A 19 23.43 15.38 -33.36
N SER A 20 23.64 16.19 -32.33
CA SER A 20 24.35 17.47 -32.47
C SER A 20 25.26 17.70 -31.26
N THR A 21 26.54 17.49 -31.54
CA THR A 21 27.71 17.74 -30.69
C THR A 21 27.86 19.23 -30.36
N THR A 22 28.12 19.57 -29.10
CA THR A 22 29.07 20.64 -28.73
C THR A 22 29.70 20.36 -27.36
N ALA A 23 31.01 20.08 -27.40
CA ALA A 23 32.08 20.32 -26.43
C ALA A 23 31.90 20.04 -24.92
N ALA A 24 32.58 18.96 -24.51
CA ALA A 24 33.37 18.72 -23.28
C ALA A 24 33.33 19.73 -22.12
N THR A 25 33.03 19.22 -20.91
CA THR A 25 33.96 19.26 -19.77
C THR A 25 33.74 18.01 -18.92
N SER A 26 34.80 17.21 -18.75
CA SER A 26 34.82 16.10 -17.81
C SER A 26 34.74 16.59 -16.37
N THR A 27 33.76 16.10 -15.62
CA THR A 27 33.92 15.91 -14.18
C THR A 27 33.35 14.55 -13.84
N VAL A 28 34.24 13.60 -13.59
CA VAL A 28 33.89 12.32 -12.96
C VAL A 28 33.51 12.65 -11.52
N VAL A 29 32.24 12.48 -11.18
CA VAL A 29 31.83 12.27 -9.79
C VAL A 29 31.13 10.93 -9.76
N SER A 30 31.89 9.91 -9.35
CA SER A 30 31.33 8.66 -8.85
C SER A 30 30.56 8.98 -7.58
N THR A 31 29.27 9.23 -7.69
CA THR A 31 28.36 9.16 -6.55
C THR A 31 27.64 7.82 -6.63
N SER A 32 28.16 6.86 -5.87
CA SER A 32 27.37 5.76 -5.31
C SER A 32 26.23 6.36 -4.48
N GLY A 33 25.19 6.82 -5.14
CA GLY A 33 23.91 7.11 -4.53
C GLY A 33 23.07 5.86 -4.68
N ALA A 34 22.88 5.13 -3.58
CA ALA A 34 21.84 4.12 -3.47
C ALA A 34 20.54 4.63 -4.10
N PRO A 35 19.69 3.78 -4.70
CA PRO A 35 18.34 4.21 -5.01
C PRO A 35 17.68 4.57 -3.67
N GLN A 36 17.69 5.86 -3.33
CA GLN A 36 16.72 6.42 -2.41
C GLN A 36 15.39 6.12 -3.07
N ARG A 37 14.79 5.03 -2.64
CA ARG A 37 13.38 4.73 -2.84
C ARG A 37 12.68 5.93 -2.20
N THR A 38 12.37 6.92 -3.03
CA THR A 38 11.59 8.09 -2.64
C THR A 38 10.25 7.55 -2.17
N THR A 39 10.14 7.21 -0.90
CA THR A 39 8.86 7.05 -0.23
C THR A 39 8.27 8.45 -0.03
N GLU A 40 7.97 9.13 -1.14
CA GLU A 40 6.76 9.95 -1.21
C GLU A 40 5.58 8.98 -1.19
N GLN A 41 5.39 8.30 -0.08
CA GLN A 41 4.20 7.52 0.15
C GLN A 41 3.13 8.50 0.62
N ALA A 42 2.62 9.28 -0.34
CA ALA A 42 1.43 10.11 -0.29
C ALA A 42 1.12 10.63 1.12
N ALA A 43 1.94 11.57 1.61
CA ALA A 43 1.62 12.37 2.77
C ALA A 43 0.56 13.42 2.39
N GLU A 44 -0.64 13.00 1.98
CA GLU A 44 -1.79 13.91 1.94
C GLU A 44 -3.12 13.17 2.06
N GLU A 45 -3.35 12.58 3.24
CA GLU A 45 -4.66 12.05 3.61
C GLU A 45 -5.00 12.44 5.04
N ARG A 46 -5.60 13.61 5.27
CA ARG A 46 -6.24 14.05 6.54
C ARG A 46 -6.06 13.03 7.68
N GLY A 47 -4.97 13.12 8.43
CA GLY A 47 -4.61 12.25 9.56
C GLY A 47 -3.47 11.23 9.29
N PRO A 48 -2.84 10.69 10.35
CA PRO A 48 -1.75 9.72 10.22
C PRO A 48 -2.24 8.38 9.65
N GLY A 49 -1.40 7.75 8.80
CA GLY A 49 -1.58 6.38 8.30
C GLY A 49 -1.99 6.26 6.82
N VAL A 50 -1.99 5.02 6.33
CA VAL A 50 -2.26 4.67 4.92
C VAL A 50 -3.71 4.23 4.75
N ARG A 51 -4.47 4.82 3.82
CA ARG A 51 -5.79 4.31 3.44
C ARG A 51 -5.71 3.17 2.43
N ILE A 52 -6.58 2.18 2.61
CA ILE A 52 -6.68 1.00 1.77
C ILE A 52 -8.17 0.72 1.53
N ALA A 53 -8.60 0.84 0.29
CA ALA A 53 -9.97 0.54 -0.12
C ALA A 53 -10.33 -0.93 0.18
N ILE A 54 -11.59 -1.20 0.50
CA ILE A 54 -12.08 -2.57 0.67
C ILE A 54 -12.00 -3.29 -0.68
N GLY A 55 -11.48 -4.51 -0.68
CA GLY A 55 -11.25 -5.30 -1.90
C GLY A 55 -9.90 -5.03 -2.57
N ALA A 56 -9.22 -3.95 -2.22
CA ALA A 56 -7.88 -3.63 -2.69
C ALA A 56 -6.80 -4.15 -1.72
N ALA A 57 -5.56 -4.17 -2.20
CA ALA A 57 -4.37 -4.39 -1.40
C ALA A 57 -3.34 -3.32 -1.73
N ARG A 58 -2.68 -2.78 -0.71
CA ARG A 58 -1.70 -1.70 -0.84
C ARG A 58 -0.43 -2.00 -0.04
N PRO A 59 0.74 -1.58 -0.54
CA PRO A 59 1.96 -1.60 0.27
C PRO A 59 1.91 -0.56 1.38
N VAL A 60 2.40 -0.93 2.56
CA VAL A 60 2.52 -0.11 3.77
C VAL A 60 3.93 -0.29 4.32
N VAL A 61 4.63 0.82 4.50
CA VAL A 61 5.96 0.80 5.14
C VAL A 61 5.79 0.78 6.65
N VAL A 62 6.44 -0.18 7.30
CA VAL A 62 6.43 -0.37 8.75
C VAL A 62 7.47 0.59 9.35
N PRO A 63 7.07 1.51 10.24
CA PRO A 63 8.00 2.43 10.88
C PRO A 63 8.87 1.71 11.92
N ALA A 64 9.80 2.44 12.54
CA ALA A 64 10.65 1.90 13.60
C ALA A 64 9.84 1.35 14.81
N GLU A 65 8.68 1.96 15.07
CA GLU A 65 7.66 1.46 15.97
C GLU A 65 6.92 0.32 15.27
N ALA A 66 7.52 -0.87 15.28
CA ALA A 66 7.15 -2.06 14.51
C ALA A 66 5.70 -2.60 14.66
N ILE A 67 4.80 -1.90 15.36
CA ILE A 67 3.43 -2.32 15.64
C ILE A 67 2.46 -1.42 14.86
N MET A 68 1.60 -2.04 14.07
CA MET A 68 0.62 -1.37 13.22
C MET A 68 -0.81 -1.78 13.62
N ASP A 69 -1.70 -0.80 13.63
CA ASP A 69 -3.13 -0.97 13.88
C ASP A 69 -3.90 -0.81 12.57
N ILE A 70 -4.75 -1.79 12.26
CA ILE A 70 -5.72 -1.75 11.17
C ILE A 70 -7.04 -1.26 11.74
N LYS A 71 -7.49 -0.10 11.27
CA LYS A 71 -8.68 0.60 11.75
C LYS A 71 -9.75 0.67 10.69
N ALA A 72 -11.00 0.58 11.12
CA ALA A 72 -12.17 0.80 10.28
C ALA A 72 -13.05 1.92 10.86
N PRO A 73 -13.86 2.59 10.03
CA PRO A 73 -14.85 3.55 10.51
C PRO A 73 -15.79 2.91 11.53
N ALA A 74 -16.03 3.59 12.66
CA ALA A 74 -16.91 3.11 13.72
C ALA A 74 -18.38 3.00 13.26
N GLU A 75 -18.77 3.82 12.28
CA GLU A 75 -20.09 3.80 11.64
C GLU A 75 -20.42 2.48 10.94
N TRP A 76 -19.40 1.68 10.56
CA TRP A 76 -19.62 0.36 9.98
C TRP A 76 -20.16 -0.65 11.01
N GLY A 77 -19.98 -0.40 12.30
CA GLY A 77 -20.53 -1.23 13.38
C GLY A 77 -20.29 -2.72 13.16
N ASP A 78 -21.38 -3.51 13.18
CA ASP A 78 -21.33 -4.96 13.00
C ASP A 78 -20.84 -5.41 11.61
N ALA A 79 -20.88 -4.54 10.59
CA ALA A 79 -20.32 -4.85 9.28
C ALA A 79 -18.80 -4.99 9.34
N ALA A 80 -18.13 -4.26 10.23
CA ALA A 80 -16.69 -4.35 10.40
C ALA A 80 -16.23 -5.73 10.93
N ALA A 81 -17.10 -6.47 11.63
CA ALA A 81 -16.81 -7.85 12.08
C ALA A 81 -16.72 -8.85 10.91
N GLY A 82 -17.35 -8.54 9.78
CA GLY A 82 -17.30 -9.31 8.53
C GLY A 82 -16.00 -9.12 7.73
N LEU A 83 -15.19 -8.12 8.11
CA LEU A 83 -13.92 -7.85 7.44
C LEU A 83 -12.88 -8.94 7.75
N ARG A 84 -12.21 -9.37 6.69
CA ARG A 84 -11.05 -10.25 6.72
C ARG A 84 -9.89 -9.52 6.10
N CYS A 85 -8.91 -9.21 6.93
CA CYS A 85 -7.69 -8.58 6.51
C CYS A 85 -6.58 -9.62 6.37
N THR A 86 -5.69 -9.37 5.43
CA THR A 86 -4.48 -10.15 5.18
C THR A 86 -3.32 -9.18 5.14
N VAL A 87 -2.25 -9.51 5.87
CA VAL A 87 -1.00 -8.77 5.85
C VAL A 87 0.09 -9.72 5.42
N THR A 88 0.82 -9.36 4.38
CA THR A 88 1.84 -10.21 3.78
C THR A 88 3.16 -9.46 3.72
N ASP A 89 4.24 -10.07 4.20
CA ASP A 89 5.58 -9.50 4.09
C ASP A 89 6.13 -9.58 2.65
N SER A 90 7.30 -8.98 2.42
CA SER A 90 7.98 -9.00 1.12
C SER A 90 8.37 -10.40 0.62
N THR A 91 8.33 -11.41 1.49
CA THR A 91 8.59 -12.81 1.14
C THR A 91 7.32 -13.58 0.77
N GLY A 92 6.16 -12.94 0.84
CA GLY A 92 4.87 -13.59 0.59
C GLY A 92 4.30 -14.33 1.80
N ARG A 93 4.92 -14.19 2.99
CA ARG A 93 4.46 -14.84 4.22
C ARG A 93 3.43 -13.96 4.92
N ASN A 94 2.38 -14.59 5.44
CA ASN A 94 1.36 -13.88 6.20
C ASN A 94 1.89 -13.49 7.59
N GLU A 95 1.69 -12.24 7.97
CA GLU A 95 1.96 -11.75 9.33
C GLU A 95 0.84 -12.16 10.29
N ASP A 96 1.18 -12.24 11.57
CA ASP A 96 0.24 -12.57 12.65
C ASP A 96 -0.70 -11.38 12.91
N LEU A 97 -1.99 -11.56 12.61
CA LEU A 97 -3.03 -10.59 12.90
C LEU A 97 -3.71 -10.92 14.22
N ARG A 98 -3.51 -10.05 15.20
CA ARG A 98 -4.15 -10.15 16.51
C ARG A 98 -5.42 -9.34 16.52
N SER A 99 -6.54 -9.99 16.82
CA SER A 99 -7.82 -9.31 17.01
C SER A 99 -7.64 -8.27 18.10
N SER A 100 -7.97 -7.03 17.78
CA SER A 100 -7.93 -5.95 18.76
C SER A 100 -9.26 -5.91 19.50
N ASP A 101 -9.24 -5.43 20.75
CA ASP A 101 -10.48 -5.12 21.44
C ASP A 101 -11.19 -3.99 20.69
N VAL A 102 -12.18 -4.38 19.87
CA VAL A 102 -13.01 -3.49 19.00
C VAL A 102 -13.70 -2.37 19.79
N LYS A 103 -13.67 -2.43 21.13
CA LYS A 103 -14.20 -1.42 22.05
C LYS A 103 -13.38 -0.12 22.07
N LYS A 104 -12.12 -0.11 21.59
CA LYS A 104 -11.31 1.10 21.56
C LYS A 104 -11.69 1.97 20.35
N ARG A 105 -12.41 3.05 20.62
CA ARG A 105 -12.73 4.10 19.64
C ARG A 105 -11.68 5.21 19.71
N GLU A 106 -11.28 5.70 18.55
CA GLU A 106 -10.33 6.80 18.40
C GLU A 106 -10.85 7.81 17.38
N ILE A 107 -10.63 9.10 17.63
CA ILE A 107 -10.99 10.14 16.67
C ILE A 107 -9.76 10.42 15.80
N ILE A 108 -9.89 10.21 14.49
CA ILE A 108 -8.82 10.49 13.52
C ILE A 108 -9.41 11.39 12.43
N ALA A 109 -8.87 12.61 12.32
CA ALA A 109 -9.31 13.62 11.37
C ALA A 109 -10.83 13.91 11.40
N GLY A 110 -11.42 13.90 12.59
CA GLY A 110 -12.84 14.17 12.81
C GLY A 110 -13.79 12.98 12.60
N GLY A 111 -13.29 11.84 12.14
CA GLY A 111 -14.06 10.58 12.09
C GLY A 111 -13.79 9.69 13.30
N GLU A 112 -14.79 8.91 13.74
CA GLU A 112 -14.58 7.85 14.73
C GLU A 112 -14.09 6.56 14.04
N TRP A 113 -13.04 5.98 14.61
CA TRP A 113 -12.38 4.77 14.12
C TRP A 113 -12.30 3.72 15.22
N ILE A 114 -12.46 2.46 14.86
CA ILE A 114 -12.26 1.30 15.73
C ILE A 114 -11.07 0.48 15.24
N THR A 115 -10.24 -0.01 16.16
CA THR A 115 -9.15 -0.93 15.80
C THR A 115 -9.72 -2.34 15.64
N LEU A 116 -9.54 -2.92 14.46
CA LEU A 116 -9.97 -4.29 14.14
C LEU A 116 -8.87 -5.30 14.43
N TRP A 117 -7.67 -5.02 13.91
CA TRP A 117 -6.54 -5.94 13.96
C TRP A 117 -5.27 -5.17 14.30
N THR A 118 -4.37 -5.82 15.01
CA THR A 118 -3.01 -5.36 15.25
C THR A 118 -2.07 -6.37 14.61
N PHE A 119 -1.01 -5.90 13.96
CA PHE A 119 0.09 -6.76 13.55
C PHE A 119 1.42 -6.11 13.91
N SER A 120 2.45 -6.94 14.00
CA SER A 120 3.83 -6.50 14.14
C SER A 120 4.64 -7.07 13.01
N SER A 121 5.53 -6.27 12.43
CA SER A 121 6.47 -6.74 11.41
C SER A 121 7.82 -6.06 11.61
N GLN A 122 8.83 -6.43 10.84
CA GLN A 122 10.17 -5.87 11.00
C GLN A 122 10.16 -4.37 10.67
N PRO A 123 10.84 -3.52 11.46
CA PRO A 123 10.89 -2.09 11.19
C PRO A 123 11.61 -1.80 9.87
N ALA A 124 11.23 -0.72 9.20
CA ALA A 124 11.73 -0.31 7.89
C ALA A 124 11.53 -1.36 6.77
N THR A 125 10.54 -2.25 6.93
CA THR A 125 10.12 -3.18 5.89
C THR A 125 8.80 -2.76 5.27
N GLU A 126 8.49 -3.33 4.11
CA GLU A 126 7.27 -3.09 3.37
C GLU A 126 6.39 -4.33 3.48
N VAL A 127 5.14 -4.15 3.93
CA VAL A 127 4.12 -5.19 3.99
C VAL A 127 2.97 -4.82 3.07
N THR A 128 2.35 -5.82 2.46
CA THR A 128 1.12 -5.64 1.69
C THR A 128 -0.07 -5.90 2.60
N VAL A 129 -0.93 -4.90 2.77
CA VAL A 129 -2.17 -5.02 3.55
C VAL A 129 -3.36 -4.96 2.61
N GLY A 130 -4.30 -5.89 2.77
CA GLY A 130 -5.56 -5.88 2.05
C GLY A 130 -6.68 -6.38 2.92
N CYS A 131 -7.86 -5.79 2.80
CA CYS A 131 -9.05 -6.23 3.54
C CYS A 131 -10.20 -6.48 2.57
N ARG A 132 -10.93 -7.57 2.81
CA ARG A 132 -12.12 -7.94 2.05
C ARG A 132 -13.27 -8.11 3.02
N ASP A 133 -14.45 -7.65 2.63
CA ASP A 133 -15.66 -7.96 3.36
C ASP A 133 -16.21 -9.31 2.89
N THR A 134 -16.33 -10.25 3.82
CA THR A 134 -16.93 -11.57 3.52
C THR A 134 -18.46 -11.56 3.63
N GLY A 135 -19.03 -10.54 4.28
CA GLY A 135 -20.45 -10.36 4.43
C GLY A 135 -21.13 -9.60 3.30
N ASN A 136 -20.36 -9.00 2.37
CA ASN A 136 -20.84 -8.10 1.32
C ASN A 136 -21.78 -6.97 1.83
N ARG A 137 -21.52 -6.50 3.05
CA ARG A 137 -22.22 -5.39 3.72
C ARG A 137 -21.55 -4.04 3.46
N ILE A 138 -20.24 -4.04 3.17
CA ILE A 138 -19.45 -2.86 2.86
C ILE A 138 -19.07 -2.91 1.37
N PRO A 139 -19.43 -1.90 0.56
CA PRO A 139 -19.04 -1.84 -0.84
C PRO A 139 -17.51 -1.86 -1.01
N ALA A 140 -17.04 -2.58 -2.02
CA ALA A 140 -15.63 -2.59 -2.41
C ALA A 140 -15.35 -1.45 -3.40
N ASP A 141 -15.28 -0.23 -2.90
CA ASP A 141 -14.99 0.98 -3.67
C ASP A 141 -13.97 1.87 -2.95
N GLU A 142 -13.49 2.93 -3.62
CA GLU A 142 -12.52 3.88 -3.07
C GLU A 142 -13.08 4.77 -1.94
N ALA A 143 -14.41 4.87 -1.81
CA ALA A 143 -15.05 5.63 -0.74
C ALA A 143 -15.02 4.86 0.59
N HIS A 144 -15.02 3.53 0.53
CA HIS A 144 -14.96 2.66 1.70
C HIS A 144 -13.55 2.12 1.90
N TYR A 145 -12.86 2.65 2.89
CA TYR A 145 -11.48 2.29 3.17
C TYR A 145 -11.25 2.00 4.66
N ILE A 146 -10.31 1.09 4.90
CA ILE A 146 -9.65 0.96 6.20
C ILE A 146 -8.44 1.90 6.26
N ARG A 147 -7.95 2.13 7.46
CA ARG A 147 -6.74 2.91 7.70
C ARG A 147 -5.74 2.11 8.50
N VAL A 148 -4.50 2.06 8.02
CA VAL A 148 -3.39 1.38 8.70
C VAL A 148 -2.50 2.44 9.33
N THR A 149 -2.45 2.47 10.66
CA THR A 149 -1.70 3.49 11.43
C THR A 149 -0.67 2.83 12.32
N PRO A 150 0.53 3.42 12.51
CA PRO A 150 1.43 2.98 13.56
C PRO A 150 0.77 3.12 14.93
N ARG A 151 0.94 2.13 15.80
CA ARG A 151 0.47 2.20 17.18
C ARG A 151 1.31 3.22 17.94
N GLY A 152 0.68 4.09 18.71
CA GLY A 152 1.38 5.15 19.46
C GLY A 152 1.62 6.43 18.67
N ALA A 153 1.33 6.43 17.36
CA ALA A 153 1.23 7.67 16.60
C ALA A 153 0.05 8.49 17.12
N ASN A 154 0.34 9.49 17.96
CA ASN A 154 -0.67 10.45 18.41
C ASN A 154 -1.26 11.16 17.18
N PRO A 155 -2.60 11.22 17.04
CA PRO A 155 -3.22 12.12 16.09
C PRO A 155 -3.05 13.56 16.63
N ASN A 156 -1.99 14.25 16.21
CA ASN A 156 -1.90 15.71 16.37
C ASN A 156 -2.77 16.39 15.31
#